data_AF-A0A0A6ZC51-F1
#
_entry.id   AF-A0A0A6ZC51-F1
#
_cell.length_a   1.000
_cell.length_b   1.000
_cell.length_c   1.000
_cell.angle_alpha   90.00
_cell.angle_beta   90.00
_cell.angle_gamma   90.00
#
_symmetry.space_group_name_H-M   'P 1'
#
loop_
_entity.id
_entity.type
_entity.pdbx_description
1 polymer ?
#
loop_
_entity_poly.entity_id
_entity_poly.type
_entity_poly.pdbx_seq_one_letter_code
_entity_poly.pdbx_strand_id
1 'polypeptide(L)' 'ALHFLLPFMIAGMTLIHLTFLHETGSNNPLGITSNCDKIPFHPYYSLKDTLGFAFMLIPLTALALFS' A
#
# COMPACT_ATOMS: atom_id res chain seq x y z
N ALA A 1 5.53 27.68 -2.91
CA ALA A 1 6.02 27.16 -1.61
C ALA A 1 5.22 25.95 -1.13
N LEU A 2 3.90 26.07 -0.94
CA LEU A 2 3.09 24.98 -0.35
C LEU A 2 3.08 23.68 -1.16
N HIS A 3 2.90 23.73 -2.49
CA HIS A 3 2.90 22.53 -3.34
C HIS A 3 4.20 21.72 -3.21
N PHE A 4 5.34 22.37 -2.96
CA PHE A 4 6.61 21.69 -2.73
C PHE A 4 6.69 21.06 -1.34
N LEU A 5 6.16 21.74 -0.32
CA LEU A 5 6.20 21.26 1.08
C LEU A 5 5.23 20.09 1.33
N LEU A 6 4.03 20.15 0.76
CA LEU A 6 2.94 19.22 1.06
C LEU A 6 3.29 17.73 0.82
N PRO A 7 3.97 17.33 -0.28
CA PRO A 7 4.37 15.94 -0.50
C PRO A 7 5.20 15.35 0.64
N PHE A 8 6.10 16.13 1.24
CA PHE A 8 6.92 15.68 2.37
C PHE A 8 6.09 15.52 3.64
N MET A 9 5.11 16.41 3.87
CA MET A 9 4.17 16.23 4.97
C MET A 9 3.31 14.98 4.78
N ILE A 10 2.88 14.67 3.55
CA ILE A 10 2.16 13.43 3.24
C ILE A 10 3.04 12.22 3.56
N ALA A 11 4.32 12.21 3.14
CA ALA A 11 5.25 11.13 3.47
C ALA A 11 5.46 10.96 4.99
N GLY A 12 5.49 12.05 5.77
CA GLY A 12 5.52 11.95 7.23
C GLY A 12 4.24 11.35 7.81
N MET A 13 3.07 11.76 7.29
CA MET A 13 1.78 11.23 7.71
C MET A 13 1.59 9.76 7.32
N THR A 14 2.15 9.29 6.20
CA THR A 14 2.08 7.86 5.83
C THR A 14 2.87 7.00 6.80
N LEU A 15 4.02 7.47 7.31
CA LEU A 15 4.77 6.75 8.36
C LEU A 15 3.94 6.65 9.64
N ILE A 16 3.33 7.75 10.10
CA ILE A 16 2.46 7.74 11.29
C ILE A 16 1.30 6.77 11.09
N HIS A 17 0.65 6.83 9.93
CA HIS A 17 -0.44 5.91 9.59
C HIS A 17 0.00 4.44 9.65
N LEU A 18 1.15 4.10 9.07
CA LEU A 18 1.68 2.74 9.08
C LEU A 18 2.11 2.29 10.48
N THR A 19 2.61 3.18 11.34
CA THR A 19 2.92 2.82 12.73
C THR A 19 1.67 2.40 13.49
N PHE A 20 0.57 3.15 13.39
CA PHE A 20 -0.69 2.76 14.03
C PHE A 20 -1.30 1.49 13.42
N LEU A 21 -1.15 1.29 12.10
CA LEU A 21 -1.56 0.04 11.45
C LEU A 21 -0.78 -1.16 12.00
N HIS A 22 0.52 -1.00 12.26
CA HIS A 22 1.38 -2.08 12.75
C HIS A 22 1.08 -2.48 14.20
N GLU A 23 0.55 -1.58 15.03
CA GLU A 23 0.12 -1.91 16.40
C GLU A 23 -1.04 -2.93 16.42
N THR A 24 -1.99 -2.82 15.49
CA THR A 24 -3.15 -3.73 15.42
C THR A 24 -3.00 -4.84 14.39
N GLY A 25 -2.19 -4.60 13.35
CA GLY A 25 -2.17 -5.39 12.11
C GLY A 25 -3.34 -5.08 11.19
N SER A 26 -3.28 -5.61 9.96
CA SER A 26 -4.35 -5.48 8.97
C SER A 26 -5.60 -6.26 9.36
N ASN A 27 -6.77 -5.70 9.04
CA ASN A 27 -8.03 -6.43 9.09
C ASN A 27 -8.15 -7.40 7.90
N ASN A 28 -9.18 -8.25 7.91
CA ASN A 28 -9.47 -9.21 6.83
C ASN A 28 -10.93 -9.08 6.37
N PRO A 29 -11.28 -9.62 5.19
CA PRO A 29 -12.63 -9.46 4.61
C PRO A 29 -13.78 -9.99 5.47
N LEU A 30 -13.52 -10.97 6.35
CA LEU A 30 -14.53 -11.53 7.24
C LEU A 30 -14.74 -10.69 8.52
N GLY A 31 -13.84 -9.74 8.80
CA GLY A 31 -13.94 -8.86 9.98
C GLY A 31 -13.79 -9.56 11.33
N ILE A 32 -13.33 -10.82 11.34
CA ILE A 32 -13.07 -11.60 12.55
C ILE A 32 -11.58 -11.60 12.87
N THR A 33 -11.18 -12.10 14.05
CA THR A 33 -9.75 -12.21 14.41
C THR A 33 -9.01 -13.15 13.45
N SER A 34 -7.90 -12.68 12.88
CA SER A 34 -7.03 -13.46 11.97
C SER A 34 -5.83 -14.10 12.66
N ASN A 35 -5.71 -13.99 13.99
CA ASN A 35 -4.52 -14.43 14.73
C ASN A 35 -4.18 -15.92 14.57
N CYS A 36 -5.17 -16.77 14.27
CA CYS A 36 -4.97 -18.20 14.06
C CYS A 36 -4.39 -18.56 12.67
N ASP A 37 -4.40 -17.63 11.71
CA ASP A 37 -4.02 -17.89 10.31
C ASP A 37 -3.25 -16.70 9.71
N LYS A 38 -2.20 -16.27 10.42
CA LYS A 38 -1.27 -15.26 9.90
C LYS A 38 -0.19 -15.93 9.05
N ILE A 39 0.03 -15.35 7.86
CA ILE A 39 1.16 -15.68 6.98
C ILE A 39 2.16 -14.52 6.97
N PRO A 40 3.46 -14.78 6.71
CA PRO A 40 4.45 -13.71 6.61
C PRO A 40 4.16 -12.79 5.41
N PHE A 41 4.58 -11.53 5.51
CA PHE A 41 4.40 -10.56 4.42
C PHE A 41 5.12 -10.99 3.13
N HIS A 42 6.38 -11.41 3.25
CA HIS A 42 7.17 -11.99 2.16
C HIS A 42 7.12 -13.53 2.23
N PRO A 43 6.89 -14.25 1.12
CA PRO A 43 6.79 -13.74 -0.26
C PRO A 43 5.37 -13.34 -0.70
N TYR A 44 4.36 -13.65 0.11
CA TYR A 44 2.95 -13.65 -0.29
C TYR A 44 2.44 -12.26 -0.74
N TYR A 45 2.45 -11.29 0.17
CA TYR A 45 1.95 -9.95 -0.13
C TYR A 45 2.96 -9.15 -0.96
N SER A 46 4.27 -9.37 -0.80
CA SER A 46 5.28 -8.72 -1.64
C SER A 46 5.10 -9.05 -3.13
N LEU A 47 4.83 -10.32 -3.48
CA LEU A 47 4.56 -10.73 -4.86
C LEU A 47 3.20 -10.21 -5.34
N LYS A 48 2.15 -10.31 -4.49
CA LYS A 48 0.81 -9.80 -4.79
C LYS A 48 0.83 -8.30 -5.13
N ASP A 49 1.55 -7.51 -4.33
CA ASP A 49 1.65 -6.07 -4.49
C ASP A 49 2.46 -5.70 -5.74
N THR A 50 3.55 -6.41 -6.03
CA THR A 50 4.34 -6.20 -7.26
C THR A 50 3.50 -6.47 -8.51
N LEU A 51 2.70 -7.55 -8.51
CA LEU A 51 1.78 -7.85 -9.60
C LEU A 51 0.70 -6.77 -9.74
N GLY A 52 0.10 -6.35 -8.62
CA GLY A 52 -0.88 -5.25 -8.61
C GLY A 52 -0.31 -3.93 -9.12
N PHE A 53 0.93 -3.61 -8.76
CA PHE A 53 1.65 -2.43 -9.24
C PHE A 53 1.86 -2.49 -10.76
N ALA A 54 2.28 -3.63 -11.30
CA ALA A 54 2.42 -3.82 -12.74
C ALA A 54 1.08 -3.62 -13.47
N PHE A 55 -0.01 -4.19 -12.94
CA PHE A 55 -1.34 -4.01 -13.52
C PHE A 55 -1.83 -2.55 -13.52
N MET A 56 -1.46 -1.74 -12.52
CA MET A 56 -1.78 -0.30 -12.49
C MET A 56 -0.86 0.52 -13.39
N LEU A 57 0.41 0.12 -13.54
CA LEU A 57 1.38 0.81 -14.39
C LEU A 57 1.05 0.70 -15.88
N ILE A 58 0.53 -0.44 -16.33
CA ILE A 58 0.19 -0.67 -17.74
C ILE A 58 -0.81 0.38 -18.27
N PRO A 59 -1.99 0.61 -17.69
CA PRO A 59 -2.92 1.62 -18.17
C PRO A 59 -2.40 3.05 -17.96
N LEU A 60 -1.65 3.33 -16.89
CA LEU A 60 -1.04 4.65 -16.68
C LEU A 60 -0.04 4.99 -17.79
N THR A 61 0.82 4.05 -18.14
CA THR A 61 1.79 4.21 -19.23
C THR A 61 1.11 4.23 -20.59
N ALA A 62 0.06 3.43 -20.79
CA ALA A 62 -0.73 3.49 -22.02
C ALA A 62 -1.39 4.86 -22.22
N LEU A 63 -1.94 5.46 -21.16
CA LEU A 63 -2.45 6.83 -21.18
C LEU A 63 -1.33 7.82 -21.49
N ALA A 64 -0.23 7.79 -20.73
CA ALA A 64 0.85 8.76 -20.91
C ALA A 64 1.54 8.71 -22.30
N LEU A 65 1.52 7.55 -22.98
CA LEU A 65 2.24 7.34 -24.25
C LEU A 65 1.34 7.25 -25.49
N PHE A 66 0.09 6.83 -25.36
CA PHE A 66 -0.80 6.53 -26.50
C PHE A 66 -2.17 7.22 -26.45
N SER A 67 -2.46 8.04 -25.42
CA SER A 67 -3.61 8.95 -25.44
C SER A 67 -3.22 10.36 -25.81
#